data_AF-A0A6S7DIJ3-F1
#
_entry.id   AF-A0A6S7DIJ3-F1
#
_cell.length_a   1.000
_cell.length_b   1.000
_cell.length_c   1.000
_cell.angle_alpha   90.00
_cell.angle_beta   90.00
_cell.angle_gamma   90.00
#
_symmetry.space_group_name_H-M   'P 1'
#
loop_
_entity.id
_entity.type
_entity.pdbx_description
1 polymer ?
#
loop_
_entity_poly.entity_id
_entity_poly.type
_entity_poly.pdbx_seq_one_letter_code
_entity_poly.pdbx_strand_id
1 'polypeptide(L)' 'MSNILHNWIYIGSNAYDEYTFIPCLNRNVYRRTVDLGRICIQ' A
#
# COMPACT_ATOMS: atom_id res chain seq x y z
N MET A 1 -11.31 -11.13 31.66
CA MET A 1 -10.20 -10.18 31.48
C MET A 1 -9.09 -10.86 30.71
N SER A 2 -8.92 -10.52 29.43
CA SER A 2 -7.71 -10.78 28.65
C SER A 2 -7.49 -9.53 27.81
N ASN A 3 -6.57 -8.68 28.24
CA ASN A 3 -6.14 -7.51 27.48
C ASN A 3 -5.24 -8.01 26.35
N ILE A 4 -5.86 -8.44 25.25
CA ILE A 4 -5.15 -8.80 24.02
C ILE A 4 -4.55 -7.50 23.47
N LEU A 5 -3.23 -7.47 23.24
CA LEU A 5 -2.57 -6.27 22.71
C LEU A 5 -3.22 -5.85 21.38
N HIS A 6 -3.81 -4.67 21.37
CA HIS A 6 -4.56 -4.08 20.25
C HIS A 6 -3.70 -3.14 19.37
N ASN A 7 -2.37 -3.26 19.41
CA ASN A 7 -1.47 -2.34 18.70
C ASN A 7 -1.10 -2.87 17.32
N TRP A 8 -2.02 -2.67 16.37
CA TRP A 8 -1.75 -2.90 14.96
C TRP A 8 -0.91 -1.74 14.40
N ILE A 9 0.24 -2.07 13.80
CA ILE A 9 1.04 -1.12 13.03
C ILE A 9 0.81 -1.39 11.54
N TYR A 10 0.39 -0.36 10.81
CA TYR A 10 0.34 -0.39 9.35
C TYR A 10 1.75 -0.16 8.81
N ILE A 11 2.24 -1.11 8.00
CA ILE A 11 3.56 -1.03 7.39
C ILE A 11 3.38 -1.09 5.88
N GLY A 12 3.90 -0.10 5.16
CA GLY A 12 4.04 -0.21 3.71
C GLY A 12 5.10 -1.25 3.37
N SER A 13 4.74 -2.33 2.69
CA SER A 13 5.66 -3.44 2.40
C SER A 13 6.24 -3.38 0.99
N ASN A 14 5.54 -2.78 0.03
CA ASN A 14 6.03 -2.55 -1.32
C ASN A 14 5.56 -1.20 -1.83
N ALA A 15 6.47 -0.38 -2.33
CA ALA A 15 6.12 0.84 -3.06
C ALA A 15 6.86 0.80 -4.40
N TYR A 16 6.11 0.88 -5.50
CA TYR A 16 6.70 1.02 -6.82
C TYR A 16 5.92 2.03 -7.65
N ASP A 17 6.69 2.71 -8.49
CA ASP A 17 6.22 3.77 -9.35
C ASP A 17 6.36 3.32 -10.81
N GLU A 18 5.32 3.50 -11.61
CA GLU A 18 5.31 3.14 -13.02
C GLU A 18 4.65 4.24 -13.87
N TYR A 19 5.10 4.33 -15.12
CA TYR A 19 4.43 5.13 -16.14
C TYR A 19 3.71 4.19 -17.09
N THR A 20 2.40 4.38 -17.24
CA THR A 20 1.59 3.58 -18.16
C THR A 20 0.92 4.49 -19.17
N PHE A 21 1.06 4.18 -20.46
CA PHE A 21 0.30 4.85 -21.50
C PHE A 21 -1.14 4.34 -21.46
N ILE A 22 -2.11 5.26 -21.32
CA ILE A 22 -3.53 4.93 -21.32
C ILE A 22 -4.12 5.36 -22.68
N PRO A 23 -4.46 4.42 -23.58
CA PRO A 23 -4.91 4.76 -24.93
C PRO A 23 -6.19 5.59 -24.96
N CYS A 24 -7.15 5.33 -24.06
CA CYS A 24 -8.40 6.09 -24.01
C CYS A 24 -8.22 7.54 -23.53
N LEU A 25 -7.09 7.86 -22.90
CA LEU A 25 -6.74 9.22 -22.48
C LEU A 25 -5.67 9.85 -23.38
N ASN A 26 -5.14 9.10 -24.35
CA ASN A 26 -4.02 9.44 -25.23
C ASN A 26 -2.85 10.12 -24.49
N ARG A 27 -2.52 9.63 -23.29
CA ARG A 27 -1.46 10.20 -22.46
C ARG A 27 -0.81 9.16 -21.56
N ASN A 28 0.42 9.45 -21.15
CA ASN A 28 1.09 8.70 -20.08
C ASN A 28 0.53 9.14 -18.73
N VAL A 29 0.23 8.17 -17.88
CA VAL A 29 -0.20 8.38 -16.50
C VAL A 29 0.84 7.78 -15.57
N TYR A 30 1.27 8.58 -14.61
CA TYR A 30 2.09 8.13 -13.51
C TYR A 30 1.22 7.42 -12.49
N ARG A 31 1.60 6.20 -12.10
CA ARG A 31 0.91 5.40 -11.11
C ARG A 31 1.89 4.99 -10.03
N ARG A 32 1.50 5.22 -8.78
CA ARG A 32 2.21 4.76 -7.59
C ARG A 32 1.35 3.72 -6.90
N THR A 33 1.87 2.52 -6.77
CA THR A 33 1.21 1.43 -6.05
C THR A 33 1.92 1.23 -4.72
N VAL A 34 1.15 1.22 -3.63
CA VAL A 34 1.66 0.98 -2.28
C VAL A 34 0.90 -0.17 -1.66
N ASP A 35 1.60 -1.24 -1.35
CA ASP A 35 1.06 -2.38 -0.60
C ASP A 35 1.11 -2.08 0.89
N LEU A 36 -0.06 -2.12 1.54
CA LEU A 36 -0.20 -1.91 2.97
C LEU A 36 -0.32 -3.25 3.69
N GLY A 37 0.74 -3.63 4.39
CA GLY A 37 0.75 -4.71 5.37
C GLY A 37 0.29 -4.24 6.75
N ARG A 38 -0.12 -5.20 7.60
CA ARG A 38 -0.46 -4.95 9.01
C ARG A 38 0.29 -5.96 9.85
N ILE A 39 1.02 -5.49 10.86
CA ILE A 39 1.62 -6.38 11.86
C ILE A 39 0.95 -6.14 13.21
N CYS A 40 0.71 -7.22 13.93
CA CYS A 40 0.29 -7.19 15.32
C CYS A 40 1.54 -7.40 16.18
N ILE A 41 1.87 -6.44 17.03
CA ILE A 41 2.96 -6.60 18.00
C ILE A 41 2.32 -7.14 19.28
N GLN A 42 2.69 -8.38 19.62
CA GLN A 42 2.31 -9.05 20.87
C GLN A 42 3.32 -8.75 21.97
#